data_AF-A0A948D4R6-F1
#
_entry.id   AF-A0A948D4R6-F1
#
_cell.length_a   1.000
_cell.length_b   1.000
_cell.length_c   1.000
_cell.angle_alpha   90.00
_cell.angle_beta   90.00
_cell.angle_gamma   90.00
#
_symmetry.space_group_name_H-M   'P 1'
#
loop_
_entity.id
_entity.type
_entity.pdbx_description
1 polymer ?
#
loop_
_entity_poly.entity_id
_entity_poly.type
_entity_poly.pdbx_seq_one_letter_code
_entity_poly.pdbx_strand_id
1 'polypeptide(L)'
;MAEAVEEVILKYGDSIRFTKVEYTKSKAHARRFYDLSVSLYGEEELKKRMRCAPIPSLFIDGELIFDVIPPRDELINAIDSAVKKCGISDP
;
A
#
# COMPACT_ATOMS: atom_id res chain seq x y z
N MET A 1 -10.63 4.88 -1.57
CA MET A 1 -9.59 4.20 -0.78
C MET A 1 -8.69 5.21 -0.07
N ALA A 2 -8.06 6.15 -0.80
CA ALA A 2 -7.20 7.17 -0.21
C ALA A 2 -7.87 7.90 0.98
N GLU A 3 -9.08 8.43 0.81
CA GLU A 3 -9.81 9.13 1.89
C GLU A 3 -10.04 8.25 3.12
N ALA A 4 -10.47 6.99 2.93
CA ALA A 4 -10.68 6.05 4.04
C ALA A 4 -9.37 5.74 4.80
N VAL A 5 -8.26 5.64 4.07
CA VAL A 5 -6.93 5.43 4.68
C VAL A 5 -6.46 6.68 5.39
N GLU A 6 -6.59 7.86 4.79
CA GLU A 6 -6.20 9.15 5.37
C GLU A 6 -6.98 9.47 6.66
N GLU A 7 -8.25 9.07 6.78
CA GLU A 7 -9.01 9.21 8.03
C GLU A 7 -8.46 8.33 9.16
N VAL A 8 -8.00 7.12 8.83
CA VAL A 8 -7.55 6.12 9.81
C VAL A 8 -6.07 6.31 10.16
N ILE A 9 -5.22 6.66 9.20
CA ILE A 9 -3.76 6.76 9.35
C ILE A 9 -3.36 7.78 10.43
N LEU A 10 -4.15 8.86 10.58
CA LEU A 10 -3.92 9.92 11.55
C LEU A 10 -3.86 9.41 13.00
N LYS A 11 -4.52 8.28 13.30
CA LYS A 11 -4.52 7.67 14.64
C LYS A 11 -3.18 7.05 15.03
N TYR A 12 -2.36 6.69 14.04
CA TYR A 12 -1.11 5.97 14.25
C TYR A 12 0.10 6.90 14.36
N GLY A 13 -0.09 8.20 14.05
CA GLY A 13 0.95 9.22 14.17
C GLY A 13 2.25 8.79 13.49
N ASP A 14 3.35 8.90 14.22
CA ASP A 14 4.70 8.56 13.74
C ASP A 14 5.01 7.05 13.76
N SER A 15 4.07 6.20 14.19
CA SER A 15 4.28 4.74 14.28
C SER A 15 4.33 4.07 12.90
N ILE A 16 3.86 4.75 11.86
CA ILE A 16 3.81 4.22 10.50
C ILE A 16 4.25 5.25 9.47
N ARG A 17 4.95 4.79 8.43
CA ARG A 17 5.27 5.61 7.26
C ARG A 17 4.24 5.37 6.16
N PHE A 18 3.41 6.37 5.90
CA PHE A 18 2.41 6.33 4.83
C PHE A 18 2.94 6.98 3.54
N THR A 19 2.63 6.39 2.39
CA THR A 19 2.90 6.99 1.09
C THR A 19 1.71 6.76 0.17
N LYS A 20 1.09 7.86 -0.28
CA LYS A 20 0.05 7.83 -1.31
C LYS A 20 0.68 7.84 -2.69
N VAL A 21 0.36 6.83 -3.50
CA VAL A 21 0.75 6.76 -4.91
C VAL A 21 -0.48 7.04 -5.76
N GLU A 22 -0.50 8.20 -6.42
CA GLU A 22 -1.56 8.57 -7.35
C GLU A 22 -1.23 8.07 -8.75
N TYR A 23 -2.26 7.62 -9.48
CA TYR A 23 -2.14 7.26 -10.89
C TYR A 23 -3.08 8.14 -11.72
N THR A 24 -2.49 9.06 -12.48
CA THR A 24 -3.21 9.96 -13.41
C THR A 24 -2.48 9.97 -14.76
N LYS A 25 -2.96 10.77 -15.73
CA LYS A 25 -2.31 10.93 -17.05
C LYS A 25 -0.93 11.61 -17.00
N SER A 26 -0.43 11.98 -15.82
CA SER A 26 0.90 12.57 -15.64
C SER A 26 2.00 11.52 -15.76
N LYS A 27 3.07 11.85 -16.50
CA LYS A 27 4.28 10.99 -16.59
C LYS A 27 4.92 10.72 -15.23
N ALA A 28 4.88 11.69 -14.31
CA ALA A 28 5.45 11.54 -12.98
C ALA A 28 4.68 10.50 -12.15
N HIS A 29 3.35 10.50 -12.24
CA HIS A 29 2.48 9.55 -11.56
C HIS A 29 2.62 8.14 -12.15
N ALA A 30 2.66 8.05 -13.49
CA ALA A 30 2.94 6.80 -14.18
C ALA A 30 4.29 6.21 -13.75
N ARG A 31 5.33 7.04 -13.57
CA ARG A 31 6.64 6.57 -13.11
C ARG A 31 6.60 6.04 -11.68
N ARG A 32 5.98 6.75 -10.74
CA ARG A 32 5.86 6.27 -9.35
C ARG A 32 5.07 4.97 -9.24
N PHE A 33 3.99 4.84 -10.01
CA PHE A 33 3.20 3.61 -10.08
C PHE A 33 3.99 2.45 -10.70
N TYR A 34 4.80 2.73 -11.72
CA TYR A 34 5.72 1.76 -12.30
C TYR A 34 6.75 1.29 -11.26
N ASP A 35 7.42 2.22 -10.59
CA ASP A 35 8.45 1.91 -9.58
C ASP A 35 7.86 1.08 -8.43
N LEU A 36 6.63 1.40 -7.98
CA LEU A 36 5.89 0.59 -7.00
C LEU A 36 5.63 -0.83 -7.54
N SER A 37 5.11 -0.96 -8.75
CA SER A 37 4.82 -2.26 -9.35
C SER A 37 6.09 -3.12 -9.52
N VAL A 38 7.21 -2.49 -9.86
CA VAL A 38 8.53 -3.14 -9.89
C VAL A 38 8.98 -3.57 -8.50
N SER A 39 8.80 -2.76 -7.46
CA SER A 39 9.20 -3.15 -6.11
C SER A 39 8.38 -4.32 -5.56
N LEU A 40 7.12 -4.46 -6.00
CA LEU A 40 6.22 -5.52 -5.55
C LEU A 40 6.42 -6.85 -6.29
N TYR A 41 6.62 -6.79 -7.61
CA TYR A 41 6.61 -8.00 -8.46
C TYR A 41 7.92 -8.25 -9.22
N GLY A 42 8.83 -7.28 -9.23
CA GLY A 42 10.02 -7.29 -10.07
C GLY A 42 9.75 -6.76 -11.49
N GLU A 43 10.81 -6.29 -12.14
CA GLU A 43 10.73 -5.66 -13.45
C GLU A 43 10.29 -6.63 -14.55
N GLU A 44 10.72 -7.90 -14.45
CA GLU A 44 10.40 -8.95 -15.42
C GLU A 44 8.91 -9.28 -15.45
N GLU A 45 8.27 -9.42 -14.28
CA GLU A 45 6.84 -9.71 -14.17
C GLU A 45 6.00 -8.57 -14.74
N LEU A 46 6.42 -7.33 -14.51
CA LEU A 46 5.76 -6.15 -15.07
C LEU A 46 5.91 -6.12 -16.60
N LYS A 47 7.13 -6.25 -17.14
CA LYS A 47 7.38 -6.13 -18.57
C LYS A 47 6.80 -7.28 -19.40
N LYS A 48 6.93 -8.52 -18.91
CA LYS A 48 6.55 -9.72 -19.68
C LYS A 48 5.09 -10.12 -19.48
N ARG A 49 4.56 -9.92 -18.28
CA ARG A 49 3.19 -10.36 -17.93
C ARG A 49 2.23 -9.20 -17.69
N MET A 50 2.69 -7.95 -17.86
CA MET A 50 1.90 -6.74 -17.55
C MET A 50 1.34 -6.76 -16.12
N ARG A 51 2.06 -7.39 -15.19
CA ARG A 51 1.64 -7.50 -13.79
C ARG A 51 1.94 -6.19 -13.04
N CYS A 52 0.93 -5.35 -12.93
CA CYS A 52 0.99 -4.08 -12.20
C CYS A 52 0.25 -4.18 -10.87
N ALA A 53 0.53 -3.24 -9.95
CA ALA A 53 -0.27 -3.11 -8.73
C ALA A 53 -1.75 -2.83 -9.08
N PRO A 54 -2.73 -3.45 -8.39
CA PRO A 54 -4.14 -3.17 -8.63
C PRO A 54 -4.48 -1.72 -8.26
N ILE A 55 -5.53 -1.16 -8.87
CA ILE A 55 -6.04 0.18 -8.53
C ILE A 55 -7.56 0.08 -8.32
N PRO A 56 -8.09 0.48 -7.14
CA PRO A 56 -7.35 0.92 -5.96
C PRO A 56 -6.65 -0.25 -5.24
N SER A 57 -5.61 0.03 -4.46
CA SER A 57 -5.00 -0.99 -3.60
C SER A 57 -4.30 -0.37 -2.38
N LEU A 58 -4.21 -1.16 -1.31
CA LEU A 58 -3.44 -0.87 -0.11
C LEU A 58 -2.47 -2.00 0.14
N PHE A 59 -1.20 -1.63 0.28
CA PHE A 59 -0.13 -2.53 0.68
C PHE A 59 0.37 -2.14 2.06
N ILE A 60 0.69 -3.14 2.88
CA ILE A 60 1.38 -2.96 4.15
C ILE A 60 2.64 -3.83 4.09
N ASP A 61 3.80 -3.21 4.33
CA ASP A 61 5.12 -3.87 4.26
C ASP A 61 5.37 -4.66 2.96
N GLY A 62 4.84 -4.17 1.84
CA GLY A 62 4.98 -4.79 0.51
C GLY A 62 3.96 -5.90 0.20
N GLU A 63 3.10 -6.26 1.15
CA GLU A 63 2.04 -7.24 0.95
C GLU A 63 0.71 -6.57 0.57
N LEU A 64 0.00 -7.11 -0.42
CA LEU A 64 -1.33 -6.62 -0.82
C LEU A 64 -2.34 -7.02 0.26
N ILE A 65 -2.92 -6.03 0.93
CA ILE A 65 -3.91 -6.26 1.98
C ILE A 65 -5.34 -6.05 1.45
N PHE A 66 -5.54 -5.02 0.64
CA PHE A 66 -6.83 -4.72 0.03
C PHE A 66 -6.67 -4.27 -1.43
N ASP A 67 -7.53 -4.76 -2.31
CA ASP A 67 -7.68 -4.33 -3.71
C ASP A 67 -9.05 -3.67 -3.97
N VAL A 68 -9.85 -3.50 -2.91
CA VAL A 68 -11.12 -2.79 -2.87
C VAL A 68 -11.16 -1.93 -1.62
N ILE A 69 -12.00 -0.89 -1.58
CA ILE A 69 -12.10 -0.02 -0.41
C ILE A 69 -12.61 -0.85 0.78
N PRO A 70 -11.80 -1.06 1.84
CA PRO A 70 -12.23 -1.87 2.96
C PRO A 70 -13.20 -1.12 3.87
N PRO A 71 -14.04 -1.85 4.63
CA PRO A 71 -14.68 -1.31 5.82
C PRO A 71 -13.65 -0.72 6.80
N ARG A 72 -14.07 0.29 7.56
CA ARG A 72 -13.18 1.06 8.43
C ARG A 72 -12.57 0.20 9.56
N ASP A 73 -13.37 -0.70 10.12
CA ASP A 73 -12.96 -1.64 11.16
C ASP A 73 -11.94 -2.66 10.64
N GLU A 74 -12.15 -3.21 9.44
CA GLU A 74 -11.17 -4.09 8.78
C GLU A 74 -9.85 -3.39 8.52
N LEU A 75 -9.89 -2.13 8.06
CA LEU A 75 -8.70 -1.32 7.84
C LEU A 75 -7.92 -1.07 9.15
N ILE A 76 -8.62 -0.73 10.23
CA ILE A 76 -8.00 -0.54 11.55
C ILE A 76 -7.35 -1.85 12.01
N ASN A 77 -8.08 -2.96 11.93
CA ASN A 77 -7.57 -4.27 12.35
C ASN A 77 -6.32 -4.69 11.56
N ALA A 78 -6.27 -4.40 10.26
CA ALA A 78 -5.11 -4.71 9.43
C ALA A 78 -3.87 -3.89 9.82
N ILE A 79 -4.04 -2.58 10.06
CA ILE A 79 -2.94 -1.71 10.49
C ILE A 79 -2.47 -2.07 11.90
N ASP A 80 -3.40 -2.28 12.84
CA ASP A 80 -3.09 -2.73 14.21
C ASP A 80 -2.30 -4.04 14.20
N SER A 81 -2.69 -4.98 13.35
CA SER A 81 -1.99 -6.26 13.21
C SER A 81 -0.58 -6.08 12.68
N ALA A 82 -0.36 -5.19 11.72
CA ALA A 82 0.96 -4.90 11.18
C ALA A 82 1.86 -4.18 12.20
N VAL A 83 1.35 -3.16 12.89
CA VAL A 83 2.08 -2.45 13.95
C VAL A 83 2.50 -3.41 15.07
N LYS A 84 1.62 -4.32 15.49
CA LYS A 84 1.95 -5.37 16.47
C LYS A 84 3.04 -6.32 15.97
N LYS A 85 3.02 -6.71 14.69
CA LYS A 85 4.07 -7.53 14.09
C LYS A 85 5.43 -6.81 14.06
N CYS A 86 5.47 -5.52 13.75
CA CYS A 86 6.71 -4.73 13.81
C CYS A 86 7.24 -4.56 15.25
N GLY A 87 6.36 -4.55 16.26
CA GLY A 87 6.72 -4.48 17.67
C GLY A 87 7.19 -5.81 18.29
N ILE A 88 7.08 -6.93 17.56
CA ILE A 88 7.59 -8.24 17.98
C ILE A 88 8.60 -8.70 16.93
N SER A 89 9.80 -8.14 17.04
CA SER A 89 11.02 -8.86 16.64
C SER A 89 11.73 -9.20 17.95
N ASP A 90 11.33 -10.29 18.60
CA ASP A 90 12.16 -10.89 19.65
C ASP A 90 13.43 -11.51 18.99
N PRO A 91 14.55 -11.57 19.72
CA PRO A 91 15.94 -11.52 19.25
C PRO A 91 16.47 -12.74 18.47
#